data_AF-A0A5C7MPB5-F1
#
_entry.id   AF-A0A5C7MPB5-F1
#
_cell.length_a   1.000
_cell.length_b   1.000
_cell.length_c   1.000
_cell.angle_alpha   90.00
_cell.angle_beta   90.00
_cell.angle_gamma   90.00
#
_symmetry.space_group_name_H-M   'P 1'
#
loop_
_entity.id
_entity.type
_entity.pdbx_description
1 polymer ?
#
loop_
_entity_poly.entity_id
_entity_poly.type
_entity_poly.pdbx_seq_one_letter_code
_entity_poly.pdbx_strand_id
1 'polypeptide(L)'
;MKLTNTLVGILATATIAIAQPSIPVDLHTGRPTITMPITSIGEGDISVPILVAYTGDGVRVGEGEGTAGMSWSLAGGGAVYRELRGLPDDYLGTGTDTRKGWLYNNNASAIQNFTSSSNDDLSSCSDEVADYNFLNAAYDGFNDTEPDIFNFQAPGLSGQFVFGADGLPKLIPYQDIKITITRLNGTGPIEEIIIKNNKGIQYTFSMKETMKKHTYPFNGVTTIDHFQREYKMYRTPASFTASWQLLRIDSPSGAEVLFGYYTAETGMAADKVTIVDEADSVHQLYAISQEVSQRQLHMISSSNINAEFIWEDNRIDRIKITQFGREREFDFIYQKVRDNRTGTFAYGASRSFLKEIKQVEDCVTFPSFRFDYVNINGVSCDLPFKDEMFQDLWGYYNGTSTTRVPDIHIYNGQSNAERFRLSTIPGQSPSTTLDGAGRTVNTNVIATGALSKIHYPSGSFAEIEYQANQYFDATANASLLGGGIRVSRTKLTGAEKGSASIITDYEYLATDGQT
;
A
#
# COMPACT_ATOMS: atom_id res chain seq x y z
N MET A 1 0.79 50.68 -45.32
CA MET A 1 1.06 49.34 -45.90
C MET A 1 1.03 48.34 -44.76
N LYS A 2 -0.08 47.64 -44.56
CA LYS A 2 -0.25 46.62 -43.51
C LYS A 2 0.47 45.35 -43.96
N LEU A 3 1.47 44.91 -43.20
CA LEU A 3 2.04 43.57 -43.31
C LEU A 3 1.56 42.78 -42.09
N THR A 4 0.51 42.00 -42.31
CA THR A 4 0.03 40.95 -41.42
C THR A 4 1.03 39.80 -41.44
N ASN A 5 1.72 39.58 -40.32
CA ASN A 5 2.42 38.31 -40.07
C ASN A 5 1.44 37.37 -39.38
N THR A 6 0.93 36.42 -40.16
CA THR A 6 0.17 35.27 -39.67
C THR A 6 1.18 34.31 -39.05
N LEU A 7 1.31 34.32 -37.72
CA LEU A 7 2.09 33.31 -37.00
C LEU A 7 1.23 32.02 -36.96
N VAL A 8 1.49 31.10 -37.89
CA VAL A 8 0.97 29.74 -37.79
C VAL A 8 1.76 29.05 -36.69
N GLY A 9 1.18 29.02 -35.49
CA GLY A 9 1.70 28.22 -34.38
C GLY A 9 1.56 26.75 -34.72
N ILE A 10 2.64 26.15 -35.24
CA ILE A 10 2.78 24.70 -35.27
C ILE A 10 2.88 24.28 -33.80
N LEU A 11 1.79 23.72 -33.28
CA LEU A 11 1.77 23.05 -31.98
C LEU A 11 2.80 21.92 -32.07
N ALA A 12 3.96 22.13 -31.45
CA ALA A 12 4.98 21.11 -31.31
C ALA A 12 4.34 19.92 -30.60
N THR A 13 4.27 18.79 -31.31
CA THR A 13 3.94 17.50 -30.74
C THR A 13 4.90 17.25 -29.58
N ALA A 14 4.35 17.00 -28.38
CA ALA A 14 5.12 16.58 -27.23
C ALA A 14 5.78 15.23 -27.58
N THR A 15 6.98 15.30 -28.13
CA THR A 15 7.92 14.18 -28.13
C THR A 15 8.25 13.95 -26.67
N ILE A 16 8.10 12.72 -26.19
CA ILE A 16 8.57 12.33 -24.86
C ILE A 16 10.10 12.40 -24.91
N ALA A 17 10.65 13.59 -24.65
CA ALA A 17 12.05 13.76 -24.33
C ALA A 17 12.18 13.53 -22.82
N ILE A 18 12.34 12.27 -22.42
CA ILE A 18 12.73 11.94 -21.04
C ILE A 18 13.92 11.00 -21.11
N ALA A 19 15.09 11.58 -21.32
CA ALA A 19 16.27 11.03 -20.69
C ALA A 19 16.08 11.29 -19.18
N GLN A 20 15.64 10.30 -18.40
CA GLN A 20 15.87 10.37 -16.96
C GLN A 20 17.39 10.21 -16.78
N PRO A 21 18.13 11.27 -16.39
CA PRO A 21 19.60 11.26 -16.41
C PRO A 21 20.21 10.37 -15.32
N SER A 22 19.39 9.90 -14.38
CA SER A 22 19.76 9.04 -13.25
C SER A 22 18.50 8.47 -12.63
N ILE A 23 18.55 7.25 -12.10
CA ILE A 23 17.46 6.68 -11.30
C ILE A 23 17.45 7.40 -9.95
N PRO A 24 16.38 8.16 -9.61
CA PRO A 24 16.29 8.80 -8.31
C PRO A 24 16.22 7.73 -7.20
N VAL A 25 16.97 7.96 -6.13
CA VAL A 25 16.95 7.12 -4.93
C VAL A 25 16.58 8.00 -3.75
N ASP A 26 15.56 7.59 -3.00
CA ASP A 26 15.26 8.19 -1.72
C ASP A 26 16.40 7.87 -0.75
N LEU A 27 17.19 8.87 -0.37
CA LEU A 27 18.41 8.67 0.41
C LEU A 27 18.14 8.22 1.86
N HIS A 28 16.92 8.39 2.37
CA HIS A 28 16.56 7.99 3.72
C HIS A 28 16.21 6.50 3.77
N THR A 29 15.45 6.02 2.79
CA THR A 29 14.97 4.63 2.73
C THR A 29 15.81 3.74 1.83
N GLY A 30 16.63 4.34 0.96
CA GLY A 30 17.39 3.66 -0.08
C GLY A 30 16.53 3.05 -1.19
N ARG A 31 15.27 3.47 -1.32
CA ARG A 31 14.34 2.95 -2.35
C ARG A 31 14.53 3.70 -3.67
N PRO A 32 14.53 3.02 -4.83
CA PRO A 32 14.46 3.69 -6.12
C PRO A 32 13.05 4.24 -6.36
N THR A 33 12.97 5.48 -6.83
CA THR A 33 11.70 6.14 -7.16
C THR A 33 11.58 6.27 -8.67
N ILE A 34 10.91 5.31 -9.30
CA ILE A 34 10.80 5.26 -10.77
C ILE A 34 9.37 5.53 -11.17
N THR A 35 9.19 6.52 -12.04
CA THR A 35 7.89 6.92 -12.58
C THR A 35 7.99 7.01 -14.09
N MET A 36 7.08 6.33 -14.77
CA MET A 36 6.96 6.30 -16.23
C MET A 36 5.74 7.12 -16.65
N PRO A 37 5.90 8.39 -17.04
CA PRO A 37 4.77 9.19 -17.51
C PRO A 37 4.28 8.65 -18.86
N ILE A 38 2.97 8.45 -18.95
CA ILE A 38 2.27 8.03 -20.17
C ILE A 38 1.75 9.26 -20.90
N THR A 39 1.00 10.12 -20.19
CA THR A 39 0.51 11.39 -20.72
C THR A 39 0.06 12.31 -19.57
N SER A 40 -0.37 13.52 -19.88
CA SER A 40 -1.10 14.38 -18.95
C SER A 40 -2.35 14.93 -19.63
N ILE A 41 -3.48 14.84 -18.94
CA ILE A 41 -4.72 15.52 -19.32
C ILE A 41 -4.68 16.93 -18.73
N GLY A 42 -4.76 17.94 -19.59
CA GLY A 42 -4.76 19.33 -19.18
C GLY A 42 -6.02 20.04 -19.68
N GLU A 43 -6.72 20.72 -18.77
CA GLU A 43 -7.85 21.58 -19.10
C GLU A 43 -7.88 22.81 -18.18
N GLY A 44 -7.72 24.01 -18.75
CA GLY A 44 -7.60 25.24 -17.97
C GLY A 44 -6.42 25.19 -17.00
N ASP A 45 -6.71 25.31 -15.70
CA ASP A 45 -5.77 25.21 -14.58
C ASP A 45 -5.73 23.80 -13.94
N ILE A 46 -6.44 22.82 -14.51
CA ILE A 46 -6.41 21.41 -14.11
C ILE A 46 -5.34 20.67 -14.91
N SER A 47 -4.49 19.91 -14.21
CA SER A 47 -3.54 18.97 -14.81
C SER A 47 -3.59 17.63 -14.08
N VAL A 48 -3.91 16.58 -14.84
CA VAL A 48 -3.99 15.20 -14.37
C VAL A 48 -2.90 14.38 -15.06
N PRO A 49 -1.78 14.10 -14.38
CA PRO A 49 -0.75 13.22 -14.93
C PRO A 49 -1.23 11.77 -14.89
N ILE A 50 -1.00 11.04 -15.97
CA ILE A 50 -1.18 9.59 -16.06
C ILE A 50 0.21 8.98 -16.19
N LEU A 51 0.60 8.19 -15.19
CA LEU A 51 1.93 7.58 -15.10
C LEU A 51 1.85 6.21 -14.46
N VAL A 52 2.91 5.41 -14.60
CA VAL A 52 3.06 4.15 -13.88
C VAL A 52 4.27 4.26 -12.96
N ALA A 53 4.10 3.92 -11.69
CA ALA A 53 5.11 4.07 -10.66
C ALA A 53 5.58 2.70 -10.16
N TYR A 54 6.87 2.57 -9.89
CA TYR A 54 7.47 1.39 -9.26
C TYR A 54 7.77 1.66 -7.79
N THR A 55 7.47 0.69 -6.93
CA THR A 55 7.83 0.69 -5.51
C THR A 55 8.97 -0.30 -5.27
N GLY A 56 10.16 0.20 -4.92
CA GLY A 56 11.38 -0.63 -4.88
C GLY A 56 11.87 -1.03 -3.49
N ASP A 57 11.04 -1.63 -2.65
CA ASP A 57 11.42 -2.14 -1.32
C ASP A 57 11.67 -3.66 -1.26
N GLY A 58 11.66 -4.31 -2.43
CA GLY A 58 11.75 -5.76 -2.58
C GLY A 58 10.35 -6.40 -2.57
N VAL A 59 10.24 -7.63 -3.05
CA VAL A 59 8.95 -8.31 -3.16
C VAL A 59 8.69 -9.17 -1.93
N ARG A 60 7.59 -8.91 -1.23
CA ARG A 60 7.16 -9.79 -0.12
C ARG A 60 6.48 -11.04 -0.64
N VAL A 61 6.62 -12.15 0.08
CA VAL A 61 5.98 -13.42 -0.24
C VAL A 61 4.45 -13.28 -0.31
N GLY A 62 3.87 -12.52 0.63
CA GLY A 62 2.44 -12.22 0.64
C GLY A 62 1.99 -11.07 -0.28
N GLU A 63 2.91 -10.42 -1.00
CA GLU A 63 2.59 -9.27 -1.86
C GLU A 63 1.82 -9.72 -3.11
N GLY A 64 0.70 -9.05 -3.38
CA GLY A 64 -0.07 -9.19 -4.61
C GLY A 64 0.44 -8.30 -5.74
N GLU A 65 -0.06 -8.52 -6.95
CA GLU A 65 0.22 -7.64 -8.09
C GLU A 65 -0.41 -6.26 -7.85
N GLY A 66 0.32 -5.20 -8.23
CA GLY A 66 -0.27 -3.88 -8.39
C GLY A 66 -1.06 -3.79 -9.69
N THR A 67 -1.69 -2.63 -9.93
CA THR A 67 -2.50 -2.39 -11.14
C THR A 67 -1.70 -2.47 -12.44
N ALA A 68 -0.37 -2.44 -12.39
CA ALA A 68 0.51 -2.63 -13.55
C ALA A 68 1.55 -3.74 -13.31
N GLY A 69 1.20 -4.78 -12.54
CA GLY A 69 2.07 -5.93 -12.25
C GLY A 69 2.82 -5.81 -10.92
N MET A 70 3.74 -6.75 -10.67
CA MET A 70 4.49 -6.81 -9.40
C MET A 70 5.22 -5.51 -9.11
N SER A 71 4.88 -4.91 -7.96
CA SER A 71 5.43 -3.65 -7.45
C SER A 71 5.30 -2.44 -8.40
N TRP A 72 4.44 -2.53 -9.42
CA TRP A 72 4.10 -1.44 -10.35
C TRP A 72 2.62 -1.07 -10.23
N SER A 73 2.33 0.22 -10.15
CA SER A 73 0.96 0.73 -10.07
C SER A 73 0.72 1.90 -11.02
N LEU A 74 -0.45 1.89 -11.65
CA LEU A 74 -0.99 3.02 -12.38
C LEU A 74 -1.38 4.14 -11.41
N ALA A 75 -0.88 5.35 -11.68
CA ALA A 75 -1.30 6.59 -11.03
C ALA A 75 -1.94 7.51 -12.07
N GLY A 76 -3.20 7.87 -11.83
CA GLY A 76 -3.96 8.75 -12.72
C GLY A 76 -5.34 9.11 -12.18
N GLY A 77 -5.93 8.26 -11.33
CA GLY A 77 -7.14 8.57 -10.60
C GLY A 77 -6.90 9.38 -9.32
N GLY A 78 -7.90 9.35 -8.44
CA GLY A 78 -7.80 9.84 -7.08
C GLY A 78 -8.81 9.11 -6.22
N ALA A 79 -8.57 9.05 -4.92
CA ALA A 79 -9.50 8.45 -3.98
C ALA A 79 -9.37 9.07 -2.60
N VAL A 80 -10.44 8.96 -1.82
CA VAL A 80 -10.39 8.97 -0.36
C VAL A 80 -10.46 7.51 0.09
N TYR A 81 -9.47 7.03 0.83
CA TYR A 81 -9.44 5.68 1.40
C TYR A 81 -9.48 5.74 2.92
N ARG A 82 -10.27 4.83 3.50
CA ARG A 82 -10.46 4.68 4.93
C ARG A 82 -9.50 3.61 5.46
N GLU A 83 -8.65 3.99 6.39
CA GLU A 83 -7.97 3.06 7.28
C GLU A 83 -8.85 2.81 8.50
N LEU A 84 -9.42 1.60 8.53
CA LEU A 84 -10.41 1.18 9.51
C LEU A 84 -9.78 0.99 10.90
N ARG A 85 -10.33 1.64 11.92
CA ARG A 85 -9.93 1.55 13.32
C ARG A 85 -11.14 1.12 14.16
N GLY A 86 -11.23 -0.16 14.50
CA GLY A 86 -12.40 -0.67 15.21
C GLY A 86 -13.59 -0.87 14.27
N LEU A 87 -14.65 -0.06 14.40
CA LEU A 87 -15.82 -0.08 13.51
C LEU A 87 -15.77 1.10 12.53
N PRO A 88 -16.48 1.01 11.38
CA PRO A 88 -16.52 2.13 10.46
C PRO A 88 -17.16 3.36 11.14
N ASP A 89 -16.55 4.54 11.05
CA ASP A 89 -17.00 5.76 11.73
C ASP A 89 -18.49 6.06 11.53
N ASP A 90 -18.98 5.81 10.31
CA ASP A 90 -20.36 6.03 9.86
C ASP A 90 -21.26 4.79 9.98
N TYR A 91 -20.90 3.82 10.81
CA TYR A 91 -21.67 2.59 11.03
C TYR A 91 -22.81 2.81 12.03
N LEU A 92 -24.05 2.50 11.63
CA LEU A 92 -25.25 2.58 12.46
C LEU A 92 -25.84 1.23 12.88
N GLY A 93 -25.21 0.13 12.48
CA GLY A 93 -25.81 -1.21 12.57
C GLY A 93 -26.94 -1.43 11.57
N THR A 94 -27.36 -2.68 11.41
CA THR A 94 -28.50 -3.07 10.56
C THR A 94 -29.37 -4.10 11.27
N GLY A 95 -30.70 -3.94 11.23
CA GLY A 95 -31.63 -4.89 11.82
C GLY A 95 -31.53 -4.93 13.36
N THR A 96 -31.08 -6.06 13.91
CA THR A 96 -30.89 -6.25 15.37
C THR A 96 -29.50 -5.83 15.86
N ASP A 97 -28.61 -5.44 14.95
CA ASP A 97 -27.29 -4.96 15.31
C ASP A 97 -27.35 -3.53 15.85
N THR A 98 -26.91 -3.36 17.10
CA THR A 98 -26.92 -2.09 17.83
C THR A 98 -25.55 -1.43 17.90
N ARG A 99 -24.51 -2.03 17.29
CA ARG A 99 -23.15 -1.47 17.26
C ARG A 99 -23.16 -0.14 16.50
N LYS A 100 -22.35 0.80 16.97
CA LYS A 100 -22.23 2.13 16.38
C LYS A 100 -20.77 2.54 16.25
N GLY A 101 -20.43 3.05 15.07
CA GLY A 101 -19.14 3.68 14.82
C GLY A 101 -19.01 5.03 15.52
N TRP A 102 -17.80 5.56 15.46
CA TRP A 102 -17.37 6.82 16.06
C TRP A 102 -18.36 7.99 15.93
N LEU A 103 -19.00 8.19 14.77
CA LEU A 103 -19.91 9.33 14.53
C LEU A 103 -21.27 9.22 15.23
N TYR A 104 -21.62 8.05 15.77
CA TYR A 104 -22.96 7.76 16.28
C TYR A 104 -22.99 7.26 17.72
N ASN A 105 -21.85 7.33 18.41
CA ASN A 105 -21.72 7.00 19.81
C ASN A 105 -21.20 8.21 20.61
N ASN A 106 -21.10 8.08 21.94
CA ASN A 106 -20.59 9.12 22.83
C ASN A 106 -19.12 8.87 23.24
N ASN A 107 -18.43 7.93 22.57
CA ASN A 107 -17.10 7.47 22.98
C ASN A 107 -16.06 8.58 22.78
N ALA A 108 -16.21 9.39 21.72
CA ALA A 108 -15.33 10.54 21.49
C ALA A 108 -15.28 11.49 22.69
N SER A 109 -16.45 11.89 23.20
CA SER A 109 -16.55 12.74 24.39
C SER A 109 -16.08 12.03 25.66
N ALA A 110 -16.37 10.72 25.80
CA ALA A 110 -15.92 9.95 26.96
C ALA A 110 -14.39 9.87 27.04
N ILE A 111 -13.74 9.64 25.91
CA ILE A 111 -12.27 9.51 25.80
C ILE A 111 -11.59 10.85 25.97
N GLN A 112 -12.11 11.93 25.37
CA GLN A 112 -11.55 13.27 25.53
C GLN A 112 -11.63 13.78 26.97
N ASN A 113 -12.65 13.37 27.72
CA ASN A 113 -12.82 13.74 29.12
C ASN A 113 -12.12 12.76 30.09
N PHE A 114 -11.53 11.67 29.60
CA PHE A 114 -10.80 10.74 30.45
C PHE A 114 -9.51 11.38 30.95
N THR A 115 -9.37 11.45 32.26
CA THR A 115 -8.14 11.89 32.94
C THR A 115 -7.72 10.76 33.85
N SER A 116 -6.56 10.16 33.61
CA SER A 116 -6.05 9.09 34.48
C SER A 116 -5.82 9.65 35.89
N SER A 117 -6.35 8.94 36.87
CA SER A 117 -6.24 9.27 38.29
C SER A 117 -5.19 8.47 39.03
N SER A 118 -4.67 7.39 38.40
CA SER A 118 -3.64 6.51 38.96
C SER A 118 -2.39 7.28 39.42
N ASN A 119 -1.95 6.96 40.63
CA ASN A 119 -0.83 7.60 41.31
C ASN A 119 0.38 6.68 41.54
N ASP A 120 0.32 5.42 41.09
CA ASP A 120 1.34 4.38 41.28
C ASP A 120 1.60 4.01 42.76
N ASP A 121 0.66 4.33 43.65
CA ASP A 121 0.69 3.92 45.06
C ASP A 121 0.23 2.48 45.22
N LEU A 122 1.20 1.56 45.22
CA LEU A 122 0.97 0.13 45.39
C LEU A 122 0.36 -0.27 46.75
N SER A 123 0.17 0.68 47.69
CA SER A 123 -0.48 0.43 48.99
C SER A 123 -2.01 0.60 48.95
N SER A 124 -2.57 1.29 47.94
CA SER A 124 -4.01 1.39 47.72
C SER A 124 -4.35 1.47 46.23
N CYS A 125 -5.15 0.53 45.71
CA CYS A 125 -5.49 0.49 44.28
C CYS A 125 -6.80 1.22 43.91
N SER A 126 -7.27 2.18 44.70
CA SER A 126 -8.65 2.69 44.55
C SER A 126 -8.87 3.51 43.28
N ASP A 127 -7.88 4.30 42.90
CA ASP A 127 -7.81 5.13 41.70
C ASP A 127 -7.50 4.28 40.46
N GLU A 128 -6.60 3.30 40.57
CA GLU A 128 -6.35 2.31 39.52
C GLU A 128 -7.62 1.52 39.19
N VAL A 129 -8.45 1.19 40.19
CA VAL A 129 -9.73 0.50 39.97
C VAL A 129 -10.70 1.39 39.18
N ALA A 130 -10.74 2.69 39.45
CA ALA A 130 -11.59 3.61 38.69
C ALA A 130 -11.14 3.74 37.23
N ASP A 131 -9.83 3.93 37.02
CA ASP A 131 -9.21 3.98 35.70
C ASP A 131 -9.41 2.66 34.95
N TYR A 132 -9.17 1.51 35.61
CA TYR A 132 -9.41 0.17 35.05
C TYR A 132 -10.88 -0.03 34.66
N ASN A 133 -11.83 0.36 35.51
CA ASN A 133 -13.25 0.20 35.19
C ASN A 133 -13.66 1.02 33.97
N PHE A 134 -13.16 2.25 33.84
CA PHE A 134 -13.37 3.06 32.64
C PHE A 134 -12.79 2.38 31.39
N LEU A 135 -11.51 1.99 31.45
CA LEU A 135 -10.83 1.34 30.33
C LEU A 135 -11.53 0.03 29.96
N ASN A 136 -11.81 -0.83 30.93
CA ASN A 136 -12.46 -2.12 30.70
C ASN A 136 -13.87 -1.97 30.10
N ALA A 137 -14.63 -0.93 30.50
CA ALA A 137 -15.92 -0.63 29.89
C ALA A 137 -15.79 -0.06 28.46
N ALA A 138 -14.80 0.79 28.21
CA ALA A 138 -14.51 1.32 26.88
C ALA A 138 -14.03 0.23 25.90
N TYR A 139 -13.34 -0.80 26.39
CA TYR A 139 -12.74 -1.87 25.60
C TYR A 139 -13.49 -3.22 25.69
N ASP A 140 -14.78 -3.22 26.03
CA ASP A 140 -15.61 -4.43 26.15
C ASP A 140 -15.75 -5.25 24.84
N GLY A 141 -15.38 -4.64 23.71
CA GLY A 141 -15.36 -5.22 22.37
C GLY A 141 -16.55 -4.83 21.48
N PHE A 142 -17.45 -3.97 21.97
CA PHE A 142 -18.58 -3.45 21.18
C PHE A 142 -18.48 -1.95 20.91
N ASN A 143 -17.69 -1.24 21.71
CA ASN A 143 -17.49 0.19 21.59
C ASN A 143 -16.35 0.52 20.64
N ASP A 144 -16.62 1.47 19.74
CA ASP A 144 -15.64 2.04 18.83
C ASP A 144 -14.97 3.25 19.49
N THR A 145 -13.70 3.11 19.87
CA THR A 145 -12.98 4.05 20.75
C THR A 145 -11.94 4.90 20.03
N GLU A 146 -11.87 4.81 18.72
CA GLU A 146 -10.88 5.54 17.92
C GLU A 146 -11.53 5.90 16.57
N PRO A 147 -11.29 7.10 16.03
CA PRO A 147 -11.78 7.43 14.71
C PRO A 147 -10.99 6.68 13.64
N ASP A 148 -11.68 6.36 12.55
CA ASP A 148 -11.05 5.96 11.30
C ASP A 148 -10.16 7.09 10.74
N ILE A 149 -9.09 6.70 10.04
CA ILE A 149 -8.22 7.64 9.33
C ILE A 149 -8.61 7.66 7.86
N PHE A 150 -9.00 8.83 7.36
CA PHE A 150 -9.34 9.04 5.96
C PHE A 150 -8.18 9.73 5.26
N ASN A 151 -7.48 8.98 4.42
CA ASN A 151 -6.42 9.50 3.58
C ASN A 151 -7.00 9.85 2.21
N PHE A 152 -6.63 10.98 1.64
CA PHE A 152 -7.08 11.38 0.32
C PHE A 152 -5.88 11.70 -0.57
N GLN A 153 -5.99 11.31 -1.84
CA GLN A 153 -5.05 11.68 -2.88
C GLN A 153 -5.79 11.92 -4.20
N ALA A 154 -5.38 12.96 -4.91
CA ALA A 154 -5.78 13.28 -6.27
C ALA A 154 -4.69 14.17 -6.91
N PRO A 155 -4.74 14.43 -8.21
CA PRO A 155 -3.79 15.34 -8.86
C PRO A 155 -3.68 16.70 -8.14
N GLY A 156 -2.51 16.97 -7.57
CA GLY A 156 -2.22 18.19 -6.81
C GLY A 156 -2.89 18.29 -5.43
N LEU A 157 -3.45 17.21 -4.91
CA LEU A 157 -4.17 17.17 -3.63
C LEU A 157 -3.78 15.90 -2.85
N SER A 158 -3.30 16.05 -1.63
CA SER A 158 -3.05 14.91 -0.74
C SER A 158 -3.12 15.29 0.73
N GLY A 159 -3.56 14.38 1.57
CA GLY A 159 -3.56 14.57 3.01
C GLY A 159 -4.39 13.51 3.71
N GLN A 160 -4.66 13.75 4.99
CA GLN A 160 -5.49 12.87 5.79
C GLN A 160 -6.35 13.69 6.75
N PHE A 161 -7.48 13.14 7.13
CA PHE A 161 -8.36 13.67 8.16
C PHE A 161 -8.99 12.56 8.99
N VAL A 162 -9.47 12.94 10.17
CA VAL A 162 -10.30 12.10 11.05
C VAL A 162 -11.57 12.87 11.39
N PHE A 163 -12.61 12.20 11.90
CA PHE A 163 -13.75 12.92 12.46
C PHE A 163 -13.50 13.29 13.92
N GLY A 164 -13.65 14.58 14.25
CA GLY A 164 -13.60 15.06 15.62
C GLY A 164 -14.83 14.65 16.44
N ALA A 165 -14.81 14.91 17.75
CA ALA A 165 -15.97 14.70 18.63
C ALA A 165 -17.19 15.57 18.24
N ASP A 166 -16.98 16.64 17.48
CA ASP A 166 -18.03 17.45 16.87
C ASP A 166 -18.64 16.83 15.60
N GLY A 167 -18.15 15.66 15.18
CA GLY A 167 -18.56 14.97 13.95
C GLY A 167 -18.07 15.65 12.68
N LEU A 168 -17.12 16.60 12.78
CA LEU A 168 -16.58 17.33 11.64
C LEU A 168 -15.19 16.82 11.25
N PRO A 169 -14.84 16.79 9.95
CA PRO A 169 -13.50 16.45 9.50
C PRO A 169 -12.42 17.36 10.10
N LYS A 170 -11.34 16.76 10.61
CA LYS A 170 -10.14 17.42 11.16
C LYS A 170 -8.91 16.94 10.42
N LEU A 171 -8.24 17.85 9.70
CA LEU A 171 -7.05 17.58 8.91
C LEU A 171 -5.81 17.36 9.79
N ILE A 172 -4.96 16.42 9.40
CA ILE A 172 -3.71 16.09 10.12
C ILE A 172 -2.55 15.97 9.09
N PRO A 173 -1.60 16.90 9.02
CA PRO A 173 -1.63 18.22 9.66
C PRO A 173 -2.73 19.10 9.07
N TYR A 174 -2.97 20.25 9.72
CA TYR A 174 -3.87 21.27 9.19
C TYR A 174 -3.47 21.69 7.76
N GLN A 175 -4.46 21.78 6.87
CA GLN A 175 -4.29 22.33 5.52
C GLN A 175 -5.43 23.33 5.26
N ASP A 176 -5.15 24.34 4.42
CA ASP A 176 -6.15 25.31 3.98
C ASP A 176 -7.01 24.74 2.84
N ILE A 177 -7.78 23.70 3.17
CA ILE A 177 -8.74 23.04 2.29
C ILE A 177 -10.07 22.84 3.02
N LYS A 178 -11.17 22.83 2.28
CA LYS A 178 -12.51 22.62 2.83
C LYS A 178 -13.03 21.23 2.45
N ILE A 179 -13.45 20.45 3.44
CA ILE A 179 -14.08 19.14 3.25
C ILE A 179 -15.58 19.25 3.54
N THR A 180 -16.40 18.74 2.62
CA THR A 180 -17.86 18.62 2.78
C THR A 180 -18.24 17.14 2.65
N ILE A 181 -19.02 16.63 3.60
CA ILE A 181 -19.42 15.22 3.68
C ILE A 181 -20.93 15.13 3.48
N THR A 182 -21.34 14.33 2.50
CA THR A 182 -22.75 13.98 2.27
C THR A 182 -22.99 12.56 2.77
N ARG A 183 -24.00 12.39 3.63
CA ARG A 183 -24.39 11.08 4.20
C ARG A 183 -25.76 10.67 3.70
N LEU A 184 -25.96 9.36 3.53
CA LEU A 184 -27.26 8.79 3.18
C LEU A 184 -28.31 9.24 4.22
N ASN A 185 -29.39 9.88 3.78
CA ASN A 185 -30.43 10.45 4.67
C ASN A 185 -29.89 11.35 5.80
N GLY A 186 -28.71 11.98 5.62
CA GLY A 186 -28.07 12.86 6.59
C GLY A 186 -27.42 12.18 7.81
N THR A 187 -27.64 10.88 8.02
CA THR A 187 -27.19 10.14 9.22
C THR A 187 -26.70 8.71 8.93
N GLY A 188 -26.70 8.27 7.68
CA GLY A 188 -26.23 6.94 7.29
C GLY A 188 -24.76 6.92 6.87
N PRO A 189 -24.38 5.92 6.05
CA PRO A 189 -23.07 5.85 5.43
C PRO A 189 -22.74 7.11 4.62
N ILE A 190 -21.45 7.42 4.51
CA ILE A 190 -20.93 8.51 3.69
C ILE A 190 -21.11 8.13 2.21
N GLU A 191 -21.83 8.97 1.48
CA GLU A 191 -22.12 8.79 0.05
C GLU A 191 -21.15 9.58 -0.83
N GLU A 192 -20.76 10.77 -0.39
CA GLU A 192 -19.90 11.66 -1.16
C GLU A 192 -19.02 12.51 -0.25
N ILE A 193 -17.78 12.72 -0.70
CA ILE A 193 -16.80 13.59 -0.08
C ILE A 193 -16.39 14.63 -1.12
N ILE A 194 -16.56 15.91 -0.81
CA ILE A 194 -16.10 17.01 -1.65
C ILE A 194 -14.94 17.71 -0.94
N ILE A 195 -13.80 17.81 -1.62
CA ILE A 195 -12.63 18.54 -1.13
C ILE A 195 -12.39 19.73 -2.04
N LYS A 196 -12.32 20.94 -1.48
CA LYS A 196 -12.03 22.17 -2.22
C LYS A 196 -10.73 22.78 -1.71
N ASN A 197 -9.76 22.98 -2.60
CA ASN A 197 -8.48 23.58 -2.24
C ASN A 197 -8.56 25.11 -2.16
N ASN A 198 -7.48 25.75 -1.72
CA ASN A 198 -7.37 27.20 -1.58
C ASN A 198 -7.44 27.98 -2.91
N LYS A 199 -7.23 27.32 -4.06
CA LYS A 199 -7.45 27.91 -5.41
C LYS A 199 -8.90 27.83 -5.85
N GLY A 200 -9.75 27.16 -5.09
CA GLY A 200 -11.15 26.96 -5.39
C GLY A 200 -11.44 25.77 -6.31
N ILE A 201 -10.44 24.99 -6.70
CA ILE A 201 -10.62 23.74 -7.44
C ILE A 201 -11.30 22.72 -6.52
N GLN A 202 -12.35 22.09 -7.01
CA GLN A 202 -13.19 21.17 -6.28
C GLN A 202 -13.00 19.74 -6.81
N TYR A 203 -12.78 18.81 -5.88
CA TYR A 203 -12.62 17.39 -6.14
C TYR A 203 -13.83 16.67 -5.54
N THR A 204 -14.57 15.92 -6.35
CA THR A 204 -15.78 15.20 -5.92
C THR A 204 -15.51 13.71 -5.92
N PHE A 205 -15.62 13.05 -4.77
CA PHE A 205 -15.40 11.63 -4.57
C PHE A 205 -16.73 10.95 -4.18
N SER A 206 -17.25 10.05 -5.02
CA SER A 206 -18.56 9.41 -4.79
C SER A 206 -18.69 8.00 -5.38
N MET A 207 -17.69 7.53 -6.12
CA MET A 207 -17.67 6.17 -6.67
C MET A 207 -17.12 5.20 -5.62
N LYS A 208 -18.00 4.45 -4.96
CA LYS A 208 -17.65 3.68 -3.75
C LYS A 208 -17.07 2.30 -4.06
N GLU A 209 -16.00 1.94 -3.35
CA GLU A 209 -15.59 0.55 -3.11
C GLU A 209 -16.11 0.10 -1.74
N THR A 210 -16.73 -1.07 -1.69
CA THR A 210 -17.32 -1.58 -0.45
C THR A 210 -16.57 -2.79 0.07
N MET A 211 -16.54 -2.92 1.39
CA MET A 211 -15.98 -4.07 2.09
C MET A 211 -17.05 -4.65 3.02
N LYS A 212 -17.12 -5.97 3.07
CA LYS A 212 -17.85 -6.72 4.09
C LYS A 212 -16.86 -7.52 4.92
N LYS A 213 -16.93 -7.37 6.24
CA LYS A 213 -16.06 -8.04 7.19
C LYS A 213 -16.87 -8.88 8.17
N HIS A 214 -16.40 -10.08 8.47
CA HIS A 214 -17.08 -11.04 9.34
C HIS A 214 -16.07 -11.96 10.03
N THR A 215 -16.32 -12.32 11.28
CA THR A 215 -15.48 -13.25 12.04
C THR A 215 -16.27 -14.46 12.54
N TYR A 216 -15.65 -15.63 12.51
CA TYR A 216 -16.28 -16.87 13.00
C TYR A 216 -15.27 -17.73 13.77
N PRO A 217 -15.69 -18.37 14.88
CA PRO A 217 -14.81 -19.23 15.67
C PRO A 217 -14.46 -20.52 14.91
N PHE A 218 -13.30 -21.11 15.20
CA PHE A 218 -12.99 -22.44 14.69
C PHE A 218 -13.84 -23.53 15.39
N ASN A 219 -13.96 -24.68 14.73
CA ASN A 219 -14.75 -25.79 15.26
C ASN A 219 -14.18 -26.28 16.61
N GLY A 220 -15.04 -26.42 17.61
CA GLY A 220 -14.66 -26.81 18.97
C GLY A 220 -14.24 -25.64 19.87
N VAL A 221 -14.06 -24.43 19.35
CA VAL A 221 -13.76 -23.23 20.15
C VAL A 221 -15.07 -22.65 20.70
N THR A 222 -15.25 -22.71 22.02
CA THR A 222 -16.44 -22.22 22.72
C THR A 222 -16.24 -20.86 23.38
N THR A 223 -15.00 -20.52 23.76
CA THR A 223 -14.61 -19.23 24.34
C THR A 223 -13.42 -18.64 23.57
N ILE A 224 -13.39 -17.31 23.44
CA ILE A 224 -12.28 -16.57 22.84
C ILE A 224 -11.87 -15.50 23.85
N ASP A 225 -10.81 -15.80 24.60
CA ASP A 225 -10.34 -14.94 25.69
C ASP A 225 -9.20 -14.01 25.25
N HIS A 226 -8.48 -14.36 24.17
CA HIS A 226 -7.38 -13.59 23.60
C HIS A 226 -7.78 -12.93 22.28
N PHE A 227 -7.26 -11.72 22.02
CA PHE A 227 -7.51 -10.95 20.80
C PHE A 227 -9.00 -10.76 20.45
N GLN A 228 -9.88 -10.83 21.45
CA GLN A 228 -11.33 -10.92 21.26
C GLN A 228 -12.01 -9.66 20.70
N ARG A 229 -11.35 -8.49 20.68
CA ARG A 229 -11.95 -7.21 20.25
C ARG A 229 -12.47 -7.31 18.83
N GLU A 230 -11.62 -7.71 17.89
CA GLU A 230 -12.01 -7.80 16.48
C GLU A 230 -13.05 -8.90 16.23
N TYR A 231 -12.91 -10.05 16.91
CA TYR A 231 -13.92 -11.10 16.89
C TYR A 231 -15.30 -10.59 17.33
N LYS A 232 -15.39 -9.87 18.46
CA LYS A 232 -16.67 -9.32 18.94
C LYS A 232 -17.22 -8.25 17.99
N MET A 233 -16.35 -7.36 17.50
CA MET A 233 -16.72 -6.29 16.58
C MET A 233 -17.20 -6.79 15.22
N TYR A 234 -16.88 -8.01 14.79
CA TYR A 234 -17.28 -8.54 13.49
C TYR A 234 -17.98 -9.91 13.54
N ARG A 235 -18.38 -10.38 14.72
CA ARG A 235 -19.19 -11.62 14.87
C ARG A 235 -20.51 -11.53 14.12
N THR A 236 -21.11 -10.34 14.11
CA THR A 236 -22.16 -9.99 13.15
C THR A 236 -21.48 -9.32 11.95
N PRO A 237 -21.71 -9.77 10.70
CA PRO A 237 -21.10 -9.15 9.53
C PRO A 237 -21.40 -7.65 9.45
N ALA A 238 -20.41 -6.85 9.05
CA ALA A 238 -20.58 -5.43 8.79
C ALA A 238 -20.11 -5.09 7.37
N SER A 239 -20.95 -4.38 6.63
CA SER A 239 -20.65 -3.85 5.30
C SER A 239 -20.47 -2.33 5.37
N PHE A 240 -19.42 -1.81 4.75
CA PHE A 240 -19.09 -0.39 4.78
C PHE A 240 -18.33 0.02 3.51
N THR A 241 -18.20 1.32 3.28
CA THR A 241 -17.39 1.87 2.19
C THR A 241 -15.94 2.00 2.64
N ALA A 242 -15.04 1.35 1.91
CA ALA A 242 -13.60 1.37 2.18
C ALA A 242 -12.90 2.52 1.44
N SER A 243 -13.41 2.91 0.27
CA SER A 243 -12.89 4.05 -0.48
C SER A 243 -13.96 4.73 -1.34
N TRP A 244 -13.75 6.03 -1.60
CA TRP A 244 -14.52 6.84 -2.53
C TRP A 244 -13.58 7.32 -3.63
N GLN A 245 -13.77 6.80 -4.84
CA GLN A 245 -12.98 7.17 -6.02
C GLN A 245 -13.42 8.54 -6.55
N LEU A 246 -12.45 9.28 -7.08
CA LEU A 246 -12.61 10.62 -7.66
C LEU A 246 -13.51 10.52 -8.88
N LEU A 247 -14.64 11.20 -8.87
CA LEU A 247 -15.59 11.27 -9.97
C LEU A 247 -15.27 12.41 -10.93
N ARG A 248 -14.90 13.59 -10.38
CA ARG A 248 -14.58 14.77 -11.19
C ARG A 248 -13.73 15.81 -10.46
N ILE A 249 -13.08 16.65 -11.25
CA ILE A 249 -12.38 17.86 -10.82
C ILE A 249 -13.03 19.05 -11.54
N ASP A 250 -13.51 20.02 -10.77
CA ASP A 250 -14.13 21.25 -11.26
C ASP A 250 -13.25 22.46 -10.91
N SER A 251 -12.97 23.30 -11.90
CA SER A 251 -12.25 24.56 -11.70
C SER A 251 -13.19 25.77 -11.67
N PRO A 252 -12.89 26.82 -10.88
CA PRO A 252 -13.55 28.12 -11.00
C PRO A 252 -13.49 28.74 -12.41
N SER A 253 -12.54 28.33 -13.26
CA SER A 253 -12.46 28.79 -14.65
C SER A 253 -13.51 28.15 -15.57
N GLY A 254 -14.27 27.16 -15.08
CA GLY A 254 -15.20 26.34 -15.86
C GLY A 254 -14.58 25.12 -16.53
N ALA A 255 -13.30 24.83 -16.27
CA ALA A 255 -12.67 23.58 -16.71
C ALA A 255 -13.19 22.40 -15.88
N GLU A 256 -13.43 21.25 -16.53
CA GLU A 256 -13.94 20.03 -15.90
C GLU A 256 -13.15 18.82 -16.40
N VAL A 257 -12.71 17.95 -15.49
CA VAL A 257 -12.15 16.64 -15.83
C VAL A 257 -12.98 15.56 -15.15
N LEU A 258 -13.47 14.60 -15.93
CA LEU A 258 -14.34 13.51 -15.50
C LEU A 258 -13.58 12.19 -15.41
N PHE A 259 -14.00 11.34 -14.47
CA PHE A 259 -13.42 10.03 -14.21
C PHE A 259 -14.52 8.98 -14.23
N GLY A 260 -14.34 7.94 -15.05
CA GLY A 260 -15.25 6.79 -15.14
C GLY A 260 -14.65 5.54 -14.54
N TYR A 261 -15.48 4.67 -13.93
CA TYR A 261 -15.04 3.43 -13.32
C TYR A 261 -15.96 2.25 -13.65
N TYR A 262 -15.39 1.05 -13.75
CA TYR A 262 -16.13 -0.20 -13.73
C TYR A 262 -16.17 -0.79 -12.31
N THR A 263 -17.19 -1.60 -12.04
CA THR A 263 -17.16 -2.51 -10.88
C THR A 263 -16.30 -3.72 -11.27
N ALA A 264 -15.21 -3.95 -10.55
CA ALA A 264 -14.40 -5.15 -10.75
C ALA A 264 -15.02 -6.36 -10.03
N GLU A 265 -14.44 -7.55 -10.23
CA GLU A 265 -14.83 -8.74 -9.49
C GLU A 265 -14.62 -8.58 -7.99
N THR A 266 -15.49 -9.22 -7.21
CA THR A 266 -15.39 -9.20 -5.75
C THR A 266 -14.23 -10.07 -5.29
N GLY A 267 -13.25 -9.46 -4.62
CA GLY A 267 -12.14 -10.17 -3.99
C GLY A 267 -12.53 -10.74 -2.62
N MET A 268 -12.01 -11.93 -2.30
CA MET A 268 -12.18 -12.53 -0.97
C MET A 268 -10.83 -12.79 -0.31
N ALA A 269 -10.70 -12.43 0.96
CA ALA A 269 -9.54 -12.72 1.79
C ALA A 269 -10.01 -13.34 3.12
N ALA A 270 -9.16 -14.20 3.68
CA ALA A 270 -9.40 -14.81 4.97
C ALA A 270 -8.10 -14.89 5.77
N ASP A 271 -8.12 -14.32 6.97
CA ASP A 271 -7.04 -14.42 7.95
C ASP A 271 -7.45 -15.29 9.13
N LYS A 272 -6.46 -15.75 9.89
CA LYS A 272 -6.66 -16.62 11.06
C LYS A 272 -5.92 -16.05 12.24
N VAL A 273 -6.57 -16.01 13.40
CA VAL A 273 -5.95 -15.66 14.67
C VAL A 273 -5.59 -16.93 15.42
N THR A 274 -4.32 -17.06 15.78
CA THR A 274 -3.75 -18.25 16.38
C THR A 274 -2.89 -17.84 17.58
N ILE A 275 -2.90 -18.66 18.64
CA ILE A 275 -2.01 -18.52 19.79
C ILE A 275 -1.20 -19.79 19.96
N VAL A 276 -0.07 -19.68 20.65
CA VAL A 276 0.74 -20.82 21.08
C VAL A 276 0.77 -20.79 22.61
N ASP A 277 0.51 -21.92 23.24
CA ASP A 277 0.53 -22.03 24.70
C ASP A 277 1.92 -22.45 25.24
N GLU A 278 2.06 -22.52 26.56
CA GLU A 278 3.32 -22.90 27.24
C GLU A 278 3.75 -24.35 26.94
N ALA A 279 2.87 -25.17 26.36
CA ALA A 279 3.15 -26.55 25.96
C ALA A 279 3.46 -26.66 24.45
N ASP A 280 3.78 -25.55 23.79
CA ASP A 280 4.03 -25.42 22.35
C ASP A 280 2.86 -25.89 21.47
N SER A 281 1.63 -25.90 22.00
CA SER A 281 0.45 -26.27 21.24
C SER A 281 -0.13 -25.05 20.52
N VAL A 282 -0.38 -25.22 19.21
CA VAL A 282 -0.94 -24.18 18.34
C VAL A 282 -2.48 -24.23 18.40
N HIS A 283 -3.10 -23.17 18.89
CA HIS A 283 -4.56 -23.03 19.00
C HIS A 283 -5.10 -21.98 18.04
N GLN A 284 -5.94 -22.40 17.10
CA GLN A 284 -6.65 -21.49 16.19
C GLN A 284 -7.92 -20.99 16.87
N LEU A 285 -8.05 -19.67 17.06
CA LEU A 285 -9.16 -19.07 17.80
C LEU A 285 -10.36 -18.79 16.89
N TYR A 286 -10.16 -17.92 15.90
CA TYR A 286 -11.19 -17.53 14.92
C TYR A 286 -10.56 -17.11 13.59
N ALA A 287 -11.38 -17.09 12.55
CA ALA A 287 -11.00 -16.55 11.25
C ALA A 287 -11.72 -15.22 10.98
N ILE A 288 -11.08 -14.36 10.20
CA ILE A 288 -11.59 -13.08 9.71
C ILE A 288 -11.79 -13.23 8.21
N SER A 289 -13.01 -13.13 7.72
CA SER A 289 -13.30 -13.05 6.28
C SER A 289 -13.56 -11.60 5.87
N GLN A 290 -12.97 -11.22 4.73
CA GLN A 290 -13.18 -9.94 4.06
C GLN A 290 -13.61 -10.19 2.62
N GLU A 291 -14.62 -9.45 2.19
CA GLU A 291 -15.14 -9.44 0.82
C GLU A 291 -15.10 -8.00 0.32
N VAL A 292 -14.41 -7.74 -0.79
CA VAL A 292 -14.14 -6.38 -1.30
C VAL A 292 -14.68 -6.25 -2.72
N SER A 293 -15.57 -5.27 -2.93
CA SER A 293 -16.04 -4.87 -4.26
C SER A 293 -15.24 -3.66 -4.71
N GLN A 294 -14.33 -3.89 -5.66
CA GLN A 294 -13.36 -2.91 -6.14
C GLN A 294 -13.89 -2.10 -7.33
N ARG A 295 -13.24 -0.96 -7.59
CA ARG A 295 -13.49 -0.07 -8.73
C ARG A 295 -12.24 0.05 -9.59
N GLN A 296 -12.41 -0.11 -10.90
CA GLN A 296 -11.32 0.06 -11.86
C GLN A 296 -11.53 1.31 -12.67
N LEU A 297 -10.52 2.18 -12.69
CA LEU A 297 -10.54 3.39 -13.51
C LEU A 297 -10.67 2.98 -14.98
N HIS A 298 -11.74 3.38 -15.63
CA HIS A 298 -12.04 3.07 -17.03
C HIS A 298 -11.72 4.25 -17.95
N MET A 299 -11.90 5.47 -17.46
CA MET A 299 -11.80 6.67 -18.30
C MET A 299 -11.34 7.87 -17.49
N ILE A 300 -10.52 8.71 -18.09
CA ILE A 300 -10.36 10.12 -17.70
C ILE A 300 -10.60 10.97 -18.93
N SER A 301 -11.53 11.92 -18.86
CA SER A 301 -11.91 12.74 -20.00
C SER A 301 -12.04 14.21 -19.65
N SER A 302 -11.83 15.03 -20.68
CA SER A 302 -11.86 16.50 -20.68
C SER A 302 -12.48 16.93 -22.01
N SER A 303 -12.60 18.23 -22.27
CA SER A 303 -13.18 18.73 -23.53
C SER A 303 -12.46 18.24 -24.80
N ASN A 304 -11.16 17.98 -24.76
CA ASN A 304 -10.34 17.72 -25.96
C ASN A 304 -9.42 16.49 -25.91
N ILE A 305 -9.31 15.85 -24.74
CA ILE A 305 -8.53 14.63 -24.55
C ILE A 305 -9.32 13.61 -23.74
N ASN A 306 -9.30 12.37 -24.21
CA ASN A 306 -9.88 11.21 -23.56
C ASN A 306 -8.80 10.15 -23.39
N ALA A 307 -8.64 9.64 -22.17
CA ALA A 307 -7.83 8.49 -21.84
C ALA A 307 -8.73 7.33 -21.43
N GLU A 308 -8.71 6.25 -22.19
CA GLU A 308 -9.41 5.01 -21.90
C GLU A 308 -8.42 3.97 -21.35
N PHE A 309 -8.84 3.26 -20.30
CA PHE A 309 -8.06 2.27 -19.58
C PHE A 309 -8.70 0.90 -19.74
N ILE A 310 -7.96 -0.02 -20.34
CA ILE A 310 -8.40 -1.37 -20.68
C ILE A 310 -7.68 -2.34 -19.75
N TRP A 311 -8.46 -3.18 -19.07
CA TRP A 311 -7.98 -4.06 -18.01
C TRP A 311 -8.10 -5.53 -18.40
N GLU A 312 -7.14 -6.35 -17.98
CA GLU A 312 -7.17 -7.81 -18.05
C GLU A 312 -6.68 -8.37 -16.71
N ASP A 313 -7.43 -9.30 -16.10
CA ASP A 313 -7.12 -9.91 -14.79
C ASP A 313 -6.80 -8.88 -13.68
N ASN A 314 -7.53 -7.76 -13.62
CA ASN A 314 -7.29 -6.64 -12.71
C ASN A 314 -5.95 -5.89 -12.89
N ARG A 315 -5.24 -6.11 -13.99
CA ARG A 315 -4.07 -5.33 -14.41
C ARG A 315 -4.38 -4.48 -15.63
N ILE A 316 -3.70 -3.35 -15.78
CA ILE A 316 -3.81 -2.52 -16.98
C ILE A 316 -3.17 -3.27 -18.17
N ASP A 317 -3.93 -3.49 -19.22
CA ASP A 317 -3.47 -4.09 -20.48
C ASP A 317 -3.09 -3.00 -21.49
N ARG A 318 -3.96 -1.99 -21.64
CA ARG A 318 -3.74 -0.89 -22.58
C ARG A 318 -4.28 0.42 -22.08
N ILE A 319 -3.59 1.50 -22.39
CA ILE A 319 -4.09 2.87 -22.26
C ILE A 319 -4.22 3.48 -23.66
N LYS A 320 -5.42 3.91 -24.01
CA LYS A 320 -5.72 4.54 -25.29
C LYS A 320 -6.02 6.02 -25.09
N ILE A 321 -5.25 6.88 -25.76
CA ILE A 321 -5.34 8.33 -25.66
C ILE A 321 -5.84 8.89 -26.99
N THR A 322 -7.02 9.50 -26.95
CA THR A 322 -7.60 10.21 -28.09
C THR A 322 -7.55 11.71 -27.84
N GLN A 323 -6.85 12.45 -28.69
CA GLN A 323 -6.71 13.90 -28.57
C GLN A 323 -6.78 14.55 -29.96
N PHE A 324 -7.70 15.51 -30.15
CA PHE A 324 -7.93 16.19 -31.43
C PHE A 324 -8.09 15.23 -32.64
N GLY A 325 -8.73 14.07 -32.42
CA GLY A 325 -8.94 13.05 -33.46
C GLY A 325 -7.72 12.19 -33.79
N ARG A 326 -6.59 12.36 -33.09
CA ARG A 326 -5.44 11.44 -33.15
C ARG A 326 -5.47 10.47 -31.99
N GLU A 327 -5.02 9.26 -32.25
CA GLU A 327 -5.05 8.16 -31.29
C GLU A 327 -3.64 7.62 -31.04
N ARG A 328 -3.30 7.46 -29.76
CA ARG A 328 -2.07 6.84 -29.30
C ARG A 328 -2.41 5.74 -28.30
N GLU A 329 -1.79 4.59 -28.46
CA GLU A 329 -1.98 3.44 -27.57
C GLU A 329 -0.67 3.11 -26.86
N PHE A 330 -0.79 2.73 -25.59
CA PHE A 330 0.31 2.21 -24.77
C PHE A 330 -0.07 0.81 -24.32
N ASP A 331 0.58 -0.21 -24.91
CA ASP A 331 0.41 -1.60 -24.55
C ASP A 331 1.33 -1.95 -23.37
N PHE A 332 0.78 -2.63 -22.36
CA PHE A 332 1.48 -3.15 -21.19
C PHE A 332 1.68 -4.65 -21.35
N ILE A 333 2.93 -5.07 -21.56
CA ILE A 333 3.28 -6.46 -21.82
C ILE A 333 3.88 -7.06 -20.56
N TYR A 334 3.35 -8.20 -20.12
CA TYR A 334 3.74 -8.86 -18.88
C TYR A 334 4.49 -10.17 -19.11
N GLN A 335 5.44 -10.44 -18.23
CA GLN A 335 6.04 -11.76 -18.05
C GLN A 335 5.35 -12.45 -16.87
N LYS A 336 4.48 -13.42 -17.21
CA LYS A 336 3.83 -14.28 -16.22
C LYS A 336 4.78 -15.39 -15.79
N VAL A 337 5.10 -15.41 -14.50
CA VAL A 337 6.06 -16.34 -13.92
C VAL A 337 5.36 -17.20 -12.89
N ARG A 338 5.56 -18.51 -12.99
CA ARG A 338 4.99 -19.50 -12.08
C ARG A 338 6.01 -19.90 -11.03
N ASP A 339 5.51 -20.23 -9.87
CA ASP A 339 6.34 -20.88 -8.86
C ASP A 339 6.68 -22.31 -9.31
N ASN A 340 7.97 -22.63 -9.28
CA ASN A 340 8.50 -23.92 -9.72
C ASN A 340 8.62 -24.96 -8.60
N ARG A 341 8.31 -24.60 -7.36
CA ARG A 341 8.49 -25.51 -6.23
C ARG A 341 7.42 -26.60 -6.23
N THR A 342 7.89 -27.85 -6.30
CA THR A 342 7.03 -29.04 -6.37
C THR A 342 6.54 -29.42 -4.97
N GLY A 343 5.23 -29.31 -4.71
CA GLY A 343 4.60 -29.70 -3.43
C GLY A 343 3.08 -29.52 -3.43
N THR A 344 2.41 -29.89 -2.34
CA THR A 344 0.94 -29.84 -2.13
C THR A 344 0.35 -28.41 -2.08
N PHE A 345 1.03 -27.43 -2.65
CA PHE A 345 0.74 -26.01 -2.52
C PHE A 345 0.65 -25.38 -3.92
N ALA A 346 -0.52 -24.80 -4.22
CA ALA A 346 -0.88 -23.99 -5.38
C ALA A 346 -0.12 -24.23 -6.71
N TYR A 347 -0.19 -25.45 -7.26
CA TYR A 347 0.13 -25.67 -8.68
C TYR A 347 -0.67 -24.69 -9.54
N GLY A 348 0.01 -23.75 -10.20
CA GLY A 348 -0.58 -22.82 -11.15
C GLY A 348 -0.74 -21.37 -10.68
N ALA A 349 -0.36 -21.03 -9.43
CA ALA A 349 -0.24 -19.63 -9.04
C ALA A 349 0.89 -18.93 -9.82
N SER A 350 0.69 -17.65 -10.13
CA SER A 350 1.61 -16.90 -10.98
C SER A 350 1.67 -15.44 -10.59
N ARG A 351 2.81 -14.82 -10.86
CA ARG A 351 3.06 -13.39 -10.72
C ARG A 351 3.37 -12.78 -12.08
N SER A 352 2.87 -11.60 -12.34
CA SER A 352 2.99 -10.89 -13.60
C SER A 352 3.92 -9.71 -13.40
N PHE A 353 5.11 -9.80 -13.97
CA PHE A 353 6.11 -8.74 -13.95
C PHE A 353 5.96 -7.90 -15.22
N LEU A 354 5.89 -6.58 -15.09
CA LEU A 354 5.80 -5.68 -16.24
C LEU A 354 7.08 -5.76 -17.05
N LYS A 355 7.02 -6.30 -18.27
CA LYS A 355 8.19 -6.54 -19.11
C LYS A 355 8.45 -5.39 -20.05
N GLU A 356 7.39 -4.81 -20.60
CA GLU A 356 7.51 -3.79 -21.64
C GLU A 356 6.31 -2.85 -21.66
N ILE A 357 6.56 -1.55 -21.84
CA ILE A 357 5.53 -0.56 -22.21
C ILE A 357 5.85 -0.10 -23.63
N LYS A 358 4.93 -0.39 -24.56
CA LYS A 358 5.11 -0.18 -25.99
C LYS A 358 4.09 0.83 -26.50
N GLN A 359 4.58 1.94 -27.06
CA GLN A 359 3.72 2.93 -27.69
C GLN A 359 3.44 2.56 -29.16
N VAL A 360 2.18 2.67 -29.56
CA VAL A 360 1.71 2.53 -30.94
C VAL A 360 0.90 3.77 -31.33
N GLU A 361 1.21 4.37 -32.47
CA GLU A 361 0.46 5.51 -33.04
C GLU A 361 0.35 5.30 -34.55
N ASP A 362 -0.87 5.38 -35.11
CA ASP A 362 -1.13 5.19 -36.55
C ASP A 362 -0.47 3.93 -37.14
N CYS A 363 -0.56 2.80 -36.43
CA CYS A 363 0.07 1.51 -36.75
C CYS A 363 1.61 1.52 -36.76
N VAL A 364 2.25 2.61 -36.33
CA VAL A 364 3.70 2.70 -36.13
C VAL A 364 4.03 2.35 -34.69
N THR A 365 4.93 1.38 -34.51
CA THR A 365 5.45 1.02 -33.18
C THR A 365 6.71 1.83 -32.88
N PHE A 366 6.73 2.48 -31.73
CA PHE A 366 7.88 3.25 -31.25
C PHE A 366 8.79 2.37 -30.38
N PRO A 367 10.08 2.72 -30.22
CA PRO A 367 10.95 2.06 -29.27
C PRO A 367 10.32 2.06 -27.87
N SER A 368 10.39 0.91 -27.20
CA SER A 368 9.67 0.65 -25.96
C SER A 368 10.55 0.82 -24.72
N PHE A 369 9.90 1.00 -23.58
CA PHE A 369 10.53 0.76 -22.29
C PHE A 369 10.51 -0.73 -22.01
N ARG A 370 11.63 -1.29 -21.53
CA ARG A 370 11.69 -2.70 -21.11
C ARG A 370 12.32 -2.83 -19.75
N PHE A 371 11.91 -3.85 -19.00
CA PHE A 371 12.26 -4.01 -17.60
C PHE A 371 12.77 -5.43 -17.34
N ASP A 372 13.92 -5.52 -16.66
CA ASP A 372 14.47 -6.79 -16.18
C ASP A 372 14.43 -6.80 -14.65
N TYR A 373 14.31 -8.00 -14.06
CA TYR A 373 14.17 -8.19 -12.62
C TYR A 373 15.17 -9.21 -12.10
N VAL A 374 15.58 -9.05 -10.84
CA VAL A 374 16.50 -9.97 -10.16
C VAL A 374 15.88 -11.37 -10.07
N ASN A 375 16.58 -12.39 -10.54
CA ASN A 375 16.20 -13.81 -10.47
C ASN A 375 14.86 -14.16 -11.15
N ILE A 376 14.32 -13.29 -12.00
CA ILE A 376 13.11 -13.57 -12.78
C ILE A 376 13.51 -13.94 -14.22
N ASN A 377 13.83 -15.21 -14.42
CA ASN A 377 14.30 -15.74 -15.70
C ASN A 377 13.26 -16.68 -16.30
N GLY A 378 12.68 -16.30 -17.44
CA GLY A 378 11.70 -17.14 -18.16
C GLY A 378 10.35 -17.27 -17.43
N VAL A 379 9.74 -18.45 -17.52
CA VAL A 379 8.37 -18.70 -17.02
C VAL A 379 8.32 -19.20 -15.59
N SER A 380 9.46 -19.27 -14.91
CA SER A 380 9.59 -19.82 -13.56
C SER A 380 10.42 -18.96 -12.61
N CYS A 381 10.01 -18.89 -11.34
CA CYS A 381 10.80 -18.29 -10.27
C CYS A 381 10.70 -19.11 -8.99
N ASP A 382 11.72 -19.00 -8.13
CA ASP A 382 11.72 -19.57 -6.79
C ASP A 382 11.06 -18.65 -5.75
N LEU A 383 10.38 -17.59 -6.20
CA LEU A 383 9.64 -16.68 -5.33
C LEU A 383 8.27 -17.29 -4.98
N PRO A 384 8.01 -17.59 -3.70
CA PRO A 384 6.75 -18.18 -3.26
C PRO A 384 5.52 -17.37 -3.55
N PHE A 385 4.40 -18.08 -3.65
CA PHE A 385 3.08 -17.45 -3.69
C PHE A 385 2.48 -17.40 -2.29
N LYS A 386 1.40 -16.63 -2.16
CA LYS A 386 0.54 -16.45 -0.99
C LYS A 386 0.59 -17.59 0.04
N ASP A 387 0.70 -17.21 1.31
CA ASP A 387 0.57 -18.11 2.46
C ASP A 387 1.68 -19.13 2.74
N GLU A 388 2.90 -18.81 2.32
CA GLU A 388 4.04 -19.71 2.48
C GLU A 388 4.95 -19.44 3.68
N MET A 389 5.73 -20.48 4.01
CA MET A 389 6.64 -20.54 5.16
C MET A 389 8.01 -19.93 4.88
N PHE A 390 8.45 -19.83 3.61
CA PHE A 390 9.79 -19.42 3.18
C PHE A 390 10.06 -17.91 3.23
N GLN A 391 9.67 -17.27 4.32
CA GLN A 391 9.82 -15.84 4.52
C GLN A 391 10.57 -15.51 5.80
N ASP A 392 11.31 -14.41 5.76
CA ASP A 392 11.90 -13.77 6.92
C ASP A 392 10.82 -13.16 7.83
N LEU A 393 11.23 -12.51 8.92
CA LEU A 393 10.31 -11.90 9.88
C LEU A 393 9.41 -10.80 9.26
N TRP A 394 9.92 -10.10 8.25
CA TRP A 394 9.25 -8.99 7.58
C TRP A 394 8.43 -9.42 6.34
N GLY A 395 8.43 -10.72 6.03
CA GLY A 395 7.66 -11.30 4.94
C GLY A 395 8.40 -11.33 3.60
N TYR A 396 9.70 -11.02 3.55
CA TYR A 396 10.51 -11.17 2.34
C TYR A 396 10.99 -12.59 2.19
N TYR A 397 11.17 -13.02 0.94
CA TYR A 397 11.61 -14.37 0.64
C TYR A 397 13.01 -14.64 1.20
N ASN A 398 13.15 -15.76 1.92
CA ASN A 398 14.44 -16.18 2.48
C ASN A 398 14.88 -17.59 2.05
N GLY A 399 14.02 -18.32 1.34
CA GLY A 399 14.29 -19.65 0.78
C GLY A 399 14.53 -20.78 1.77
N THR A 400 14.44 -20.52 3.08
CA THR A 400 14.91 -21.47 4.12
C THR A 400 13.90 -21.74 5.22
N SER A 401 13.05 -20.77 5.56
CA SER A 401 12.07 -20.92 6.64
C SER A 401 11.05 -22.04 6.34
N THR A 402 10.80 -22.89 7.35
CA THR A 402 9.90 -24.05 7.26
C THR A 402 8.61 -23.87 8.04
N THR A 403 8.42 -22.76 8.75
CA THR A 403 7.15 -22.37 9.40
C THR A 403 7.03 -20.85 9.52
N ARG A 404 5.80 -20.36 9.71
CA ARG A 404 5.51 -18.94 9.99
C ARG A 404 5.76 -18.56 11.45
N VAL A 405 5.90 -19.54 12.33
CA VAL A 405 6.25 -19.33 13.74
C VAL A 405 7.76 -19.11 13.83
N PRO A 406 8.26 -17.95 14.28
CA PRO A 406 9.70 -17.75 14.47
C PRO A 406 10.20 -18.52 15.70
N ASP A 407 11.48 -18.87 15.71
CA ASP A 407 12.17 -19.26 16.95
C ASP A 407 12.15 -18.09 17.96
N ILE A 408 11.86 -18.38 19.23
CA ILE A 408 11.92 -17.38 20.31
C ILE A 408 12.97 -17.80 21.32
N HIS A 409 14.04 -17.03 21.41
CA HIS A 409 15.12 -17.23 22.37
C HIS A 409 14.82 -16.47 23.67
N ILE A 410 14.72 -17.21 24.77
CA ILE A 410 14.39 -16.65 26.09
C ILE A 410 15.67 -16.48 26.91
N TYR A 411 16.00 -15.25 27.31
CA TYR A 411 17.15 -14.93 28.15
C TYR A 411 16.68 -14.43 29.53
N ASN A 412 16.64 -15.31 30.53
CA ASN A 412 16.14 -14.95 31.87
C ASN A 412 16.96 -13.83 32.55
N GLY A 413 18.22 -13.63 32.14
CA GLY A 413 19.09 -12.55 32.61
C GLY A 413 18.80 -11.18 31.99
N GLN A 414 17.95 -11.10 30.96
CA GLN A 414 17.54 -9.86 30.30
C GLN A 414 16.21 -9.34 30.87
N SER A 415 16.00 -8.03 30.79
CA SER A 415 14.80 -7.35 31.30
C SER A 415 13.81 -7.00 30.17
N ASN A 416 12.53 -6.81 30.53
CA ASN A 416 11.49 -6.34 29.63
C ASN A 416 11.38 -7.16 28.33
N ALA A 417 11.27 -6.49 27.18
CA ALA A 417 11.17 -7.10 25.86
C ALA A 417 12.42 -7.90 25.49
N GLU A 418 13.60 -7.54 26.01
CA GLU A 418 14.87 -8.21 25.71
C GLU A 418 14.96 -9.63 26.31
N ARG A 419 14.02 -10.00 27.18
CA ARG A 419 13.87 -11.37 27.65
C ARG A 419 13.44 -12.32 26.52
N PHE A 420 12.64 -11.85 25.57
CA PHE A 420 12.08 -12.66 24.48
C PHE A 420 12.60 -12.13 23.15
N ARG A 421 13.56 -12.83 22.56
CA ARG A 421 14.27 -12.34 21.37
C ARG A 421 14.11 -13.27 20.19
N LEU A 422 13.98 -12.67 19.01
CA LEU A 422 13.94 -13.37 17.73
C LEU A 422 15.35 -13.60 17.13
N SER A 423 16.38 -12.99 17.75
CA SER A 423 17.79 -13.12 17.39
C SER A 423 18.60 -13.51 18.62
N THR A 424 19.69 -14.25 18.39
CA THR A 424 20.60 -14.65 19.48
C THR A 424 21.49 -13.49 19.92
N ILE A 425 21.94 -13.53 21.17
CA ILE A 425 22.93 -12.57 21.70
C ILE A 425 24.32 -13.22 21.56
N PRO A 426 25.26 -12.62 20.80
CA PRO A 426 26.61 -13.15 20.67
C PRO A 426 27.27 -13.39 22.03
N GLY A 427 27.79 -14.60 22.24
CA GLY A 427 28.47 -14.97 23.49
C GLY A 427 27.55 -15.28 24.68
N GLN A 428 26.23 -15.27 24.51
CA GLN A 428 25.27 -15.72 25.53
C GLN A 428 24.43 -16.89 24.99
N SER A 429 24.14 -17.87 25.85
CA SER A 429 23.20 -18.95 25.53
C SER A 429 21.81 -18.62 26.07
N PRO A 430 20.74 -18.83 25.29
CA PRO A 430 19.38 -18.66 25.79
C PRO A 430 19.10 -19.67 26.91
N SER A 431 18.29 -19.26 27.88
CA SER A 431 17.82 -20.12 28.97
C SER A 431 16.89 -21.23 28.45
N THR A 432 16.08 -20.91 27.44
CA THR A 432 15.29 -21.86 26.66
C THR A 432 15.01 -21.26 25.28
N THR A 433 14.65 -22.08 24.29
CA THR A 433 14.18 -21.64 22.98
C THR A 433 12.84 -22.29 22.70
N LEU A 434 11.86 -21.50 22.29
CA LEU A 434 10.61 -22.02 21.74
C LEU A 434 10.85 -22.32 20.26
N ASP A 435 10.63 -23.56 19.87
CA ASP A 435 10.95 -24.06 18.54
C ASP A 435 10.01 -23.49 17.47
N GLY A 436 10.58 -23.02 16.37
CA GLY A 436 9.89 -22.50 15.20
C GLY A 436 10.75 -22.66 13.95
N ALA A 437 10.94 -21.57 13.20
CA ALA A 437 11.91 -21.49 12.12
C ALA A 437 12.77 -20.24 12.26
N GLY A 438 14.03 -20.34 11.83
CA GLY A 438 14.94 -19.21 11.66
C GLY A 438 14.44 -18.28 10.56
N ARG A 439 13.61 -17.29 10.92
CA ARG A 439 13.04 -16.29 10.01
C ARG A 439 14.04 -15.16 9.70
N THR A 440 15.28 -15.54 9.42
CA THR A 440 16.39 -14.62 9.13
C THR A 440 16.39 -14.17 7.67
N VAL A 441 16.89 -12.97 7.43
CA VAL A 441 17.13 -12.42 6.08
C VAL A 441 18.16 -13.27 5.35
N ASN A 442 17.91 -13.55 4.07
CA ASN A 442 18.87 -14.20 3.17
C ASN A 442 19.23 -13.25 2.02
N THR A 443 20.44 -12.69 2.05
CA THR A 443 20.91 -11.69 1.09
C THR A 443 20.97 -12.19 -0.35
N ASN A 444 21.06 -13.50 -0.57
CA ASN A 444 21.13 -14.07 -1.92
C ASN A 444 19.78 -14.05 -2.65
N VAL A 445 18.67 -14.01 -1.92
CA VAL A 445 17.33 -14.17 -2.49
C VAL A 445 16.36 -13.05 -2.10
N ILE A 446 16.68 -12.21 -1.11
CA ILE A 446 15.80 -11.11 -0.65
C ILE A 446 15.45 -10.11 -1.75
N ALA A 447 16.33 -9.90 -2.73
CA ALA A 447 16.10 -9.02 -3.86
C ALA A 447 15.32 -9.68 -5.02
N THR A 448 14.96 -10.97 -4.92
CA THR A 448 14.25 -11.68 -5.99
C THR A 448 12.96 -10.96 -6.37
N GLY A 449 12.77 -10.68 -7.65
CA GLY A 449 11.63 -9.92 -8.17
C GLY A 449 11.79 -8.40 -8.13
N ALA A 450 12.86 -7.85 -7.53
CA ALA A 450 13.15 -6.43 -7.61
C ALA A 450 13.61 -6.03 -9.01
N LEU A 451 13.27 -4.82 -9.45
CA LEU A 451 13.67 -4.29 -10.75
C LEU A 451 15.18 -4.09 -10.81
N SER A 452 15.86 -4.77 -11.73
CA SER A 452 17.33 -4.71 -11.88
C SER A 452 17.77 -3.85 -13.06
N LYS A 453 16.93 -3.68 -14.09
CA LYS A 453 17.31 -2.94 -15.29
C LYS A 453 16.13 -2.28 -15.99
N ILE A 454 16.37 -1.08 -16.52
CA ILE A 454 15.45 -0.34 -17.38
C ILE A 454 16.14 -0.08 -18.72
N HIS A 455 15.51 -0.52 -19.81
CA HIS A 455 15.91 -0.15 -21.17
C HIS A 455 15.03 1.00 -21.64
N TYR A 456 15.64 2.10 -22.06
CA TYR A 456 14.94 3.29 -22.52
C TYR A 456 14.71 3.24 -24.05
N PRO A 457 13.65 3.88 -24.56
CA PRO A 457 13.39 4.05 -26.00
C PRO A 457 14.56 4.65 -26.78
N SER A 458 15.40 5.46 -26.12
CA SER A 458 16.63 6.05 -26.70
C SER A 458 17.72 5.02 -27.00
N GLY A 459 17.61 3.79 -26.49
CA GLY A 459 18.63 2.75 -26.55
C GLY A 459 19.62 2.78 -25.38
N SER A 460 19.56 3.77 -24.50
CA SER A 460 20.30 3.75 -23.22
C SER A 460 19.65 2.76 -22.25
N PHE A 461 20.39 2.37 -21.21
CA PHE A 461 19.85 1.55 -20.14
C PHE A 461 20.41 1.95 -18.78
N ALA A 462 19.62 1.72 -17.74
CA ALA A 462 20.03 1.92 -16.36
C ALA A 462 19.91 0.60 -15.56
N GLU A 463 20.89 0.33 -14.72
CA GLU A 463 21.01 -0.87 -13.89
C GLU A 463 20.94 -0.48 -12.41
N ILE A 464 20.31 -1.33 -11.60
CA ILE A 464 20.15 -1.15 -10.15
C ILE A 464 20.67 -2.40 -9.44
N GLU A 465 21.59 -2.19 -8.50
CA GLU A 465 22.06 -3.21 -7.58
C GLU A 465 21.52 -2.89 -6.18
N TYR A 466 21.17 -3.93 -5.43
CA TYR A 466 20.58 -3.82 -4.10
C TYR A 466 21.42 -4.53 -3.05
N GLN A 467 21.28 -4.07 -1.82
CA GLN A 467 21.75 -4.73 -0.61
C GLN A 467 20.61 -4.81 0.41
N ALA A 468 20.72 -5.70 1.40
CA ALA A 468 19.75 -5.80 2.48
C ALA A 468 19.78 -4.55 3.37
N ASN A 469 18.63 -4.21 3.95
CA ASN A 469 18.59 -3.25 5.04
C ASN A 469 19.31 -3.78 6.27
N GLN A 470 19.76 -2.88 7.14
CA GLN A 470 20.44 -3.22 8.39
C GLN A 470 19.94 -2.34 9.53
N TYR A 471 20.01 -2.86 10.75
CA TYR A 471 19.74 -2.12 11.98
C TYR A 471 20.72 -2.52 13.07
N PHE A 472 21.04 -1.59 13.96
CA PHE A 472 21.90 -1.86 15.11
C PHE A 472 21.07 -2.43 16.27
N ASP A 473 21.46 -3.60 16.77
CA ASP A 473 20.89 -4.19 17.98
C ASP A 473 21.84 -3.92 19.16
N ALA A 474 21.39 -3.07 20.08
CA ALA A 474 22.21 -2.65 21.22
C ALA A 474 22.50 -3.77 22.21
N THR A 475 21.56 -4.70 22.40
CA THR A 475 21.71 -5.85 23.32
C THR A 475 22.69 -6.87 22.74
N ALA A 476 22.61 -7.12 21.43
CA ALA A 476 23.58 -7.96 20.72
C ALA A 476 24.91 -7.25 20.44
N ASN A 477 24.94 -5.91 20.55
CA ASN A 477 26.04 -5.03 20.16
C ASN A 477 26.57 -5.35 18.74
N ALA A 478 25.63 -5.49 17.80
CA ALA A 478 25.92 -5.90 16.43
C ALA A 478 24.95 -5.27 15.42
N SER A 479 25.41 -5.04 14.19
CA SER A 479 24.54 -4.74 13.06
C SER A 479 23.89 -6.04 12.57
N LEU A 480 22.56 -6.07 12.57
CA LEU A 480 21.76 -7.18 12.11
C LEU A 480 21.08 -6.82 10.78
N LEU A 481 20.82 -7.83 9.96
CA LEU A 481 20.07 -7.66 8.72
C LEU A 481 18.59 -7.38 9.04
N GLY A 482 18.06 -6.31 8.46
CA GLY A 482 16.67 -5.91 8.52
C GLY A 482 15.89 -6.31 7.27
N GLY A 483 14.56 -6.21 7.36
CA GLY A 483 13.66 -6.54 6.26
C GLY A 483 13.81 -5.61 5.05
N GLY A 484 13.64 -6.19 3.86
CA GLY A 484 13.65 -5.48 2.59
C GLY A 484 15.05 -5.14 2.07
N ILE A 485 15.05 -4.42 0.96
CA ILE A 485 16.28 -4.04 0.24
C ILE A 485 16.39 -2.53 0.09
N ARG A 486 17.62 -2.07 -0.14
CA ARG A 486 17.99 -0.70 -0.48
C ARG A 486 19.01 -0.70 -1.62
N VAL A 487 19.01 0.32 -2.45
CA VAL A 487 19.93 0.47 -3.59
C VAL A 487 21.35 0.62 -3.07
N SER A 488 22.27 -0.25 -3.51
CA SER A 488 23.71 -0.11 -3.23
C SER A 488 24.44 0.60 -4.38
N ARG A 489 23.98 0.42 -5.62
CA ARG A 489 24.57 1.06 -6.79
C ARG A 489 23.54 1.29 -7.88
N THR A 490 23.66 2.40 -8.60
CA THR A 490 23.02 2.59 -9.90
C THR A 490 24.07 2.81 -10.99
N LYS A 491 23.75 2.38 -12.21
CA LYS A 491 24.62 2.57 -13.38
C LYS A 491 23.81 2.95 -14.60
N LEU A 492 24.06 4.11 -15.18
CA LEU A 492 23.47 4.56 -16.44
C LEU A 492 24.48 4.40 -17.58
N THR A 493 24.07 3.75 -18.67
CA THR A 493 24.91 3.57 -19.88
C THR A 493 24.21 4.15 -21.10
N GLY A 494 24.96 4.96 -21.87
CA GLY A 494 24.47 5.57 -23.11
C GLY A 494 24.18 4.57 -24.23
N ALA A 495 23.41 4.99 -25.23
CA ALA A 495 22.98 4.16 -26.34
C ALA A 495 24.12 3.79 -27.32
N GLU A 496 25.16 4.62 -27.41
CA GLU A 496 26.27 4.39 -28.35
C GLU A 496 27.28 3.40 -27.78
N LYS A 497 27.77 2.50 -28.65
CA LYS A 497 28.82 1.54 -28.28
C LYS A 497 30.09 2.28 -27.84
N GLY A 498 30.51 2.04 -26.60
CA GLY A 498 31.66 2.73 -26.00
C GLY A 498 31.31 4.00 -25.22
N SER A 499 30.02 4.33 -25.06
CA SER A 499 29.57 5.39 -24.15
C SER A 499 30.09 5.16 -22.74
N ALA A 500 30.60 6.20 -22.10
CA ALA A 500 30.93 6.15 -20.68
C ALA A 500 29.66 5.84 -19.85
N SER A 501 29.80 4.97 -18.87
CA SER A 501 28.74 4.74 -17.88
C SER A 501 28.89 5.74 -16.72
N ILE A 502 27.77 6.27 -16.24
CA ILE A 502 27.71 6.98 -14.96
C ILE A 502 27.39 5.95 -13.90
N ILE A 503 28.26 5.81 -12.89
CA ILE A 503 28.08 4.90 -11.76
C ILE A 503 27.91 5.75 -10.50
N THR A 504 26.90 5.42 -9.70
CA THR A 504 26.65 6.03 -8.39
C THR A 504 26.58 4.93 -7.35
N ASP A 505 27.50 4.96 -6.39
CA ASP A 505 27.50 4.06 -5.22
C ASP A 505 26.80 4.74 -4.03
N TYR A 506 26.07 3.95 -3.23
CA TYR A 506 25.30 4.41 -2.08
C TYR A 506 25.77 3.69 -0.81
N GLU A 507 26.23 4.45 0.16
CA GLU A 507 26.63 3.97 1.49
C GLU A 507 25.64 4.52 2.54
N TYR A 508 25.24 3.68 3.48
CA TYR A 508 24.23 4.00 4.49
C TYR A 508 24.82 3.81 5.87
N LEU A 509 24.98 4.91 6.61
CA LEU A 509 25.53 4.87 7.96
C LEU A 509 24.46 4.38 8.94
N ALA A 510 24.82 3.42 9.78
CA ALA A 510 24.10 3.08 10.99
C ALA A 510 24.13 4.25 11.99
N THR A 511 23.25 4.22 12.98
CA THR A 511 23.12 5.28 14.00
C THR A 511 24.38 5.47 14.87
N ASP A 512 25.29 4.50 14.88
CA ASP A 512 26.60 4.56 15.53
C ASP A 512 27.72 5.10 14.61
N GLY A 513 27.41 5.46 13.37
CA GLY A 513 28.34 5.98 12.37
C GLY A 513 29.13 4.91 11.59
N GLN A 514 28.81 3.62 11.74
CA GLN A 514 29.41 2.56 10.91
C GLN A 514 28.67 2.39 9.58
N THR A 515 29.40 2.11 8.50
CA THR A 515 28.87 1.79 7.16
C THR A 515 28.46 0.34 7.02
#